data_AF-A0A0A2B178-F1
#
_entry.id   AF-A0A0A2B178-F1
#
_cell.length_a   1.000
_cell.length_b   1.000
_cell.length_c   1.000
_cell.angle_alpha   90.00
_cell.angle_beta   90.00
_cell.angle_gamma   90.00
#
_symmetry.space_group_name_H-M   'P 1'
#
loop_
_entity.id
_entity.type
_entity.pdbx_description
1 polymer ?
#
loop_
_entity_poly.entity_id
_entity_poly.type
_entity_poly.pdbx_seq_one_letter_code
_entity_poly.pdbx_strand_id
1 'polypeptide(L)'
;MGPKYSFGCSTSKPNGCLLNPEGSRMIFFEECGNTPKPNPKIHTHLFYVNHLGEPGGYKSSEKLNIYAAWEKWHELHQKGWTEVYFHYG
;
A
#
# COMPACT_ATOMS: atom_id res chain seq x y z
N MET A 1 -10.14 18.42 18.60
CA MET A 1 -8.81 17.78 18.71
C MET A 1 -8.79 16.59 17.77
N GLY A 2 -8.10 16.68 16.63
CA GLY A 2 -7.92 15.53 15.74
C GLY A 2 -6.82 14.60 16.28
N PRO A 3 -6.83 13.30 15.95
CA PRO A 3 -5.81 12.37 16.41
C PRO A 3 -4.44 12.81 15.89
N LYS A 4 -3.50 13.05 16.80
CA LYS A 4 -2.08 13.28 16.50
C LYS A 4 -1.41 11.91 16.38
N TYR A 5 -1.26 11.42 15.16
CA TYR A 5 -0.48 10.24 14.89
C TYR A 5 1.01 10.61 14.89
N SER A 6 1.74 10.16 15.91
CA SER A 6 3.19 10.26 15.98
C SER A 6 3.79 9.06 15.24
N PHE A 7 4.15 9.25 13.97
CA PHE A 7 4.78 8.22 13.15
C PHE A 7 6.25 8.05 13.56
N GLY A 8 6.55 6.96 14.26
CA GLY A 8 7.91 6.58 14.63
C GLY A 8 8.75 6.20 13.40
N CYS A 9 9.87 6.90 13.22
CA CYS A 9 11.12 6.47 12.57
C CYS A 9 11.07 5.74 11.21
N SER A 10 10.14 6.08 10.33
CA SER A 10 10.40 6.12 8.89
C SER A 10 9.51 7.19 8.29
N THR A 11 10.06 8.36 7.99
CA THR A 11 9.38 9.46 7.28
C THR A 11 9.11 9.11 5.80
N SER A 12 9.04 7.83 5.47
CA SER A 12 8.86 7.33 4.13
C SER A 12 7.35 7.16 3.90
N LYS A 13 6.82 7.86 2.89
CA LYS A 13 5.46 7.66 2.36
C LYS A 13 5.12 6.16 2.20
N PRO A 14 3.83 5.76 2.29
CA PRO A 14 3.41 4.39 2.03
C PRO A 14 3.94 3.94 0.67
N ASN A 15 4.85 2.99 0.67
CA ASN A 15 5.54 2.51 -0.51
C ASN A 15 5.94 1.06 -0.26
N GLY A 16 5.63 0.18 -1.21
CA GLY A 16 5.85 -1.25 -1.09
C GLY A 16 4.56 -2.04 -1.26
N CYS A 17 4.55 -3.28 -0.79
CA CYS A 17 3.39 -4.14 -0.96
C CYS A 17 3.01 -4.89 0.31
N LEU A 18 1.70 -5.05 0.48
CA LEU A 18 1.09 -5.72 1.60
C LEU A 18 0.34 -6.95 1.09
N LEU A 19 0.55 -8.08 1.75
CA LEU A 19 -0.19 -9.32 1.55
C LEU A 19 -1.25 -9.46 2.64
N ASN A 20 -2.47 -9.87 2.27
CA ASN A 20 -3.50 -10.15 3.25
C ASN A 20 -3.18 -11.43 4.05
N PRO A 21 -3.69 -11.56 5.30
CA PRO A 21 -3.46 -12.75 6.12
C PRO A 21 -3.85 -14.08 5.45
N GLU A 22 -4.84 -14.03 4.56
CA GLU A 22 -5.34 -15.20 3.85
C GLU A 22 -4.44 -15.63 2.67
N GLY A 23 -3.42 -14.84 2.32
CA GLY A 23 -2.52 -15.11 1.19
C GLY A 23 -3.18 -15.05 -0.18
N SER A 24 -4.38 -14.45 -0.30
CA SER A 24 -5.22 -14.43 -1.50
C SER A 24 -5.25 -13.09 -2.21
N ARG A 25 -4.77 -12.01 -1.58
CA ARG A 25 -4.81 -10.64 -2.09
C ARG A 25 -3.57 -9.87 -1.72
N MET A 26 -3.12 -9.06 -2.66
CA MET A 26 -1.95 -8.21 -2.52
C MET A 26 -2.28 -6.80 -2.95
N ILE A 27 -1.80 -5.82 -2.20
CA ILE A 27 -1.92 -4.42 -2.56
C ILE A 27 -0.55 -3.78 -2.62
N PHE A 28 -0.26 -3.14 -3.75
CA PHE A 28 0.93 -2.33 -3.96
C PHE A 28 0.58 -0.87 -3.70
N PHE A 29 1.52 -0.14 -3.12
CA PHE A 29 1.49 1.30 -2.95
C PHE A 29 2.71 1.86 -3.69
N GLU A 30 2.47 2.68 -4.71
CA GLU A 30 3.51 3.33 -5.49
C GLU A 30 3.26 4.84 -5.58
N GLU A 31 4.31 5.65 -5.54
CA GLU A 31 4.15 7.08 -5.79
C GLU A 31 3.98 7.34 -7.28
N CYS A 32 2.96 8.13 -7.63
CA CYS A 32 2.77 8.58 -9.00
C CYS A 32 3.81 9.65 -9.36
N GLY A 33 4.91 9.23 -9.99
CA GLY A 33 6.06 10.09 -10.33
C GLY A 33 5.74 11.28 -11.25
N ASN A 34 4.59 11.25 -11.94
CA ASN A 34 4.16 12.31 -12.84
C ASN A 34 3.29 13.40 -12.17
N THR A 35 3.13 13.38 -10.84
CA THR A 35 2.30 14.40 -10.17
C THR A 35 3.12 15.64 -9.77
N PRO A 36 2.72 16.85 -10.20
CA PRO A 36 3.41 18.08 -9.80
C PRO A 36 3.31 18.26 -8.28
N LYS A 37 4.48 18.47 -7.64
CA LYS A 37 4.58 18.87 -6.22
C LYS A 37 3.80 20.19 -6.06
N PRO A 38 2.88 20.31 -5.07
CA PRO A 38 3.04 19.86 -3.68
C PRO A 38 2.17 18.67 -3.23
N ASN A 39 1.36 18.07 -4.11
CA ASN A 39 0.37 17.05 -3.72
C ASN A 39 0.72 15.67 -4.31
N PRO A 40 1.70 14.94 -3.74
CA PRO A 40 2.02 13.59 -4.22
C PRO A 40 0.79 12.69 -4.10
N LYS A 41 0.49 11.98 -5.18
CA LYS A 41 -0.54 10.94 -5.20
C LYS A 41 0.11 9.56 -5.14
N ILE A 42 -0.49 8.68 -4.37
CA ILE A 42 -0.11 7.27 -4.28
C ILE A 42 -1.09 6.48 -5.14
N HIS A 43 -0.59 5.70 -6.10
CA HIS A 43 -1.41 4.68 -6.74
C HIS A 43 -1.36 3.44 -5.87
N THR A 44 -2.54 2.85 -5.70
CA THR A 44 -2.68 1.56 -5.08
C THR A 44 -3.17 0.57 -6.12
N HIS A 45 -2.54 -0.58 -6.20
CA HIS A 45 -2.91 -1.65 -7.13
C HIS A 45 -3.21 -2.91 -6.33
N LEU A 46 -4.46 -3.37 -6.38
CA LEU A 46 -4.93 -4.57 -5.73
C LEU A 46 -4.94 -5.72 -6.72
N PHE A 47 -4.34 -6.83 -6.34
CA PHE A 47 -4.24 -8.06 -7.10
C PHE A 47 -4.78 -9.25 -6.29
N TYR A 48 -5.27 -10.25 -7.00
CA TYR A 48 -5.40 -11.60 -6.49
C TYR A 48 -4.03 -12.27 -6.52
N VAL A 49 -3.80 -13.06 -5.49
CA VAL A 49 -2.56 -13.80 -5.28
C VAL A 49 -2.83 -15.27 -5.57
N ASN A 50 -1.92 -15.90 -6.32
CA ASN A 50 -2.01 -17.33 -6.61
C ASN A 50 -1.53 -18.14 -5.39
N HIS A 51 -1.61 -19.47 -5.48
CA HIS A 51 -1.17 -20.38 -4.40
C HIS A 51 0.35 -20.31 -4.11
N LEU A 52 1.13 -19.61 -4.93
CA LEU A 52 2.57 -19.39 -4.76
C LEU A 52 2.89 -18.04 -4.10
N GLY A 53 1.89 -17.22 -3.78
CA GLY A 53 2.11 -15.89 -3.22
C GLY A 53 2.37 -14.80 -4.26
N GLU A 54 2.23 -15.09 -5.56
CA GLU A 54 2.49 -14.13 -6.64
C GLU A 54 1.20 -13.45 -7.14
N PRO A 55 1.26 -12.18 -7.60
CA PRO A 55 0.10 -11.51 -8.18
C PRO A 55 -0.30 -12.19 -9.51
N GLY A 56 -1.40 -12.95 -9.47
CA GLY A 56 -1.91 -13.69 -10.62
C GLY A 56 -3.05 -13.01 -11.37
N GLY A 57 -3.73 -12.03 -10.76
CA GLY A 57 -4.85 -11.34 -11.41
C GLY A 57 -5.07 -9.92 -10.89
N TYR A 58 -5.12 -8.94 -11.78
CA TYR A 58 -5.46 -7.57 -11.42
C TYR A 58 -6.92 -7.48 -10.96
N LYS A 59 -7.15 -6.83 -9.80
CA LYS A 59 -8.49 -6.63 -9.25
C LYS A 59 -8.95 -5.18 -9.42
N SER A 60 -8.16 -4.22 -8.94
CA SER A 60 -8.50 -2.81 -9.01
C SER A 60 -7.28 -1.93 -8.79
N SER A 61 -7.36 -0.67 -9.21
CA SER A 61 -6.41 0.36 -8.82
C SER A 61 -7.12 1.62 -8.42
N GLU A 62 -6.54 2.33 -7.46
CA GLU A 62 -7.09 3.56 -6.92
C GLU A 62 -5.96 4.59 -6.75
N LYS A 63 -6.27 5.86 -7.01
CA LYS A 63 -5.34 6.97 -6.78
C LYS A 63 -5.73 7.68 -5.50
N LEU A 64 -4.86 7.63 -4.50
CA LEU A 64 -5.07 8.23 -3.20
C LEU A 64 -4.16 9.45 -3.03
N ASN A 65 -4.62 10.42 -2.24
CA ASN A 65 -3.71 11.41 -1.69
C ASN A 65 -2.86 10.78 -0.56
N ILE A 66 -1.80 11.45 -0.15
CA ILE A 66 -0.88 10.91 0.86
C ILE A 66 -1.56 10.58 2.20
N TYR A 67 -2.54 11.37 2.64
CA TYR A 67 -3.25 11.13 3.91
C TYR A 67 -4.14 9.89 3.82
N ALA A 68 -4.95 9.78 2.77
CA ALA A 68 -5.80 8.62 2.52
C ALA A 68 -4.98 7.34 2.30
N ALA A 69 -3.80 7.45 1.67
CA ALA A 69 -2.87 6.33 1.53
C ALA A 69 -2.33 5.87 2.89
N TRP A 70 -2.00 6.80 3.79
CA TRP A 70 -1.57 6.50 5.15
C TRP A 70 -2.67 5.84 5.98
N GLU A 71 -3.89 6.36 5.91
CA GLU A 71 -5.05 5.76 6.60
C GLU A 71 -5.27 4.33 6.12
N LYS A 72 -5.30 4.12 4.79
CA LYS A 72 -5.47 2.78 4.20
C LYS A 72 -4.32 1.83 4.60
N TRP A 73 -3.07 2.31 4.56
CA TRP A 73 -1.91 1.52 4.99
C TRP A 73 -2.06 1.08 6.46
N HIS A 74 -2.40 2.00 7.35
CA HIS A 74 -2.62 1.71 8.76
C HIS A 74 -3.78 0.75 9.00
N GLU A 75 -4.92 0.95 8.33
CA GLU A 75 -6.07 0.04 8.41
C GLU A 75 -5.72 -1.38 7.95
N LEU A 76 -4.90 -1.53 6.92
CA LEU A 76 -4.47 -2.84 6.43
C LEU A 76 -3.58 -3.54 7.46
N HIS A 77 -2.62 -2.83 8.07
CA HIS A 77 -1.83 -3.39 9.17
C HIS A 77 -2.71 -3.79 10.36
N GLN A 78 -3.71 -2.98 10.74
CA GLN A 78 -4.66 -3.35 11.80
C GLN A 78 -5.47 -4.61 11.43
N LYS A 79 -5.73 -4.84 10.15
CA LYS A 79 -6.37 -6.06 9.63
C LYS A 79 -5.40 -7.24 9.46
N GLY A 80 -4.16 -7.09 9.93
CA GLY A 80 -3.14 -8.14 9.89
C GLY A 80 -2.42 -8.30 8.55
N TRP A 81 -2.58 -7.35 7.62
CA TRP A 81 -1.81 -7.39 6.38
C TRP A 81 -0.33 -7.16 6.70
N THR A 82 0.53 -7.94 6.05
CA THR A 82 1.96 -7.93 6.30
C THR A 82 2.72 -7.40 5.11
N GLU A 83 3.75 -6.61 5.37
CA GLU A 83 4.72 -6.20 4.36
C GLU A 83 5.45 -7.42 3.82
N VAL A 84 5.49 -7.53 2.49
CA VAL A 84 6.23 -8.58 1.82
C VAL A 84 7.19 -7.94 0.83
N TYR A 85 8.42 -8.45 0.81
CA TYR A 85 9.45 -7.99 -0.11
C TYR A 85 9.47 -8.93 -1.31
N PHE A 86 8.91 -8.49 -2.43
CA PHE A 86 9.18 -9.18 -3.69
C PHE A 86 10.47 -8.64 -4.27
N HIS A 87 11.47 -9.51 -4.33
CA HIS A 87 12.57 -9.36 -5.26
C HIS A 87 12.03 -9.66 -6.66
N TYR A 88 11.45 -8.67 -7.33
CA TYR A 88 11.33 -8.75 -8.79
C TYR A 88 12.75 -8.59 -9.34
N GLY A 89 13.39 -9.73 -9.62
CA GLY A 89 14.67 -9.82 -10.32
C GLY A 89 14.51 -9.59 -11.81
#